data_AF-A0ABD7BRV4-F1
#
_entry.id   AF-A0ABD7BRV4-F1
#
_cell.length_a   1.000
_cell.length_b   1.000
_cell.length_c   1.000
_cell.angle_alpha   90.00
_cell.angle_beta   90.00
_cell.angle_gamma   90.00
#
_symmetry.space_group_name_H-M   'P 1'
#
loop_
_entity.id
_entity.type
_entity.pdbx_description
1 polymer ?
#
loop_
_entity_poly.entity_id
_entity_poly.type
_entity_poly.pdbx_seq_one_letter_code
_entity_poly.pdbx_strand_id
1 'polypeptide(L)'
;MIYFLDEYLLAKNSSVEHAALKRLALFKQFKQPVKILTRDYDRLSVQTLRELGVAQTDVRNMFDYFQHVPADRPEKAVHNDEINLPTMDEVSVDANQSQVTNGDRLRRQVGYIPGTVGHVYYQNFLDDQGNLVECDLWDARGFKSATQYFGQDGLLAFERYYDLRGVPVLDIYYAGDHAGQIQISRIVLKGQTLKEDHEFDTLGELFSYFLDQLATEDSETTIFISDRPGIGVQPLLAMHAAAKKFVYIPINHVLTPDKPRQGELDGFIQPVLQHPQKVDGLIVQTPQQQHDLHDRFPKVRVAAIPAVTFDPALTARSAAAAASKKILFVGRLSPDKQLDQLLRAVALASRQVSGVTLDLFGYGDEQYQTAMRQLADRLEIGSQVTFKGYQSSLADQYPQYALLVNTNLTDGGPLALVEAQTHGLPVVSYRFSYGPSACVIDQETGYLIKQGRVNDLAEAIVRLLKWPEQSQQFGDHARALAQKQLAPEKVYARWQAFLGLDS
;
A
#
# COMPACT_ATOMS: atom_id res chain seq x y z
N MET A 1 23.47 0.84 2.72
CA MET A 1 22.15 0.13 2.61
C MET A 1 21.08 1.05 2.00
N ILE A 2 20.03 0.49 1.36
CA ILE A 2 18.88 1.24 0.83
C ILE A 2 17.59 0.82 1.56
N TYR A 3 16.80 1.80 1.99
CA TYR A 3 15.54 1.60 2.70
C TYR A 3 14.36 2.29 2.00
N PHE A 4 13.30 1.54 1.76
CA PHE A 4 12.02 2.02 1.23
C PHE A 4 11.05 2.23 2.40
N LEU A 5 10.62 3.47 2.66
CA LEU A 5 9.85 3.80 3.85
C LEU A 5 8.37 3.78 3.54
N ASP A 6 7.69 2.88 4.23
CA ASP A 6 6.25 2.69 4.17
C ASP A 6 5.61 2.80 5.56
N GLU A 7 4.29 2.95 5.61
CA GLU A 7 3.54 2.93 6.87
C GLU A 7 3.41 1.51 7.40
N TYR A 8 3.06 0.58 6.51
CA TYR A 8 2.74 -0.81 6.80
C TYR A 8 2.94 -1.69 5.56
N LEU A 9 2.80 -3.00 5.72
CA LEU A 9 2.50 -3.92 4.63
C LEU A 9 1.29 -4.74 5.08
N LEU A 10 0.19 -4.66 4.34
CA LEU A 10 -1.07 -5.31 4.68
C LEU A 10 -1.39 -6.44 3.71
N ALA A 11 -2.33 -7.31 4.09
CA ALA A 11 -2.88 -8.31 3.18
C ALA A 11 -3.56 -7.66 1.95
N LYS A 12 -4.17 -6.47 2.13
CA LYS A 12 -4.79 -5.66 1.08
C LYS A 12 -4.05 -4.34 0.93
N ASN A 13 -3.10 -4.32 0.01
CA ASN A 13 -2.21 -3.18 -0.21
C ASN A 13 -2.79 -2.19 -1.23
N SER A 14 -2.30 -0.95 -1.13
CA SER A 14 -2.47 0.06 -2.15
C SER A 14 -1.40 -0.06 -3.24
N SER A 15 -1.48 0.78 -4.26
CA SER A 15 -0.45 0.85 -5.31
C SER A 15 0.92 1.27 -4.79
N VAL A 16 1.00 1.95 -3.63
CA VAL A 16 2.28 2.40 -3.05
C VAL A 16 3.10 1.19 -2.61
N GLU A 17 2.53 0.34 -1.75
CA GLU A 17 3.18 -0.89 -1.28
C GLU A 17 3.47 -1.85 -2.45
N HIS A 18 2.56 -1.98 -3.44
CA HIS A 18 2.85 -2.77 -4.65
C HIS A 18 4.05 -2.24 -5.44
N ALA A 19 4.22 -0.92 -5.55
CA ALA A 19 5.39 -0.31 -6.19
C ALA A 19 6.67 -0.59 -5.39
N ALA A 20 6.62 -0.45 -4.06
CA ALA A 20 7.74 -0.74 -3.17
C ALA A 20 8.19 -2.21 -3.28
N LEU A 21 7.25 -3.16 -3.33
CA LEU A 21 7.52 -4.60 -3.50
C LEU A 21 8.14 -4.93 -4.87
N LYS A 22 7.63 -4.34 -5.96
CA LYS A 22 8.22 -4.51 -7.30
C LYS A 22 9.64 -3.92 -7.37
N ARG A 23 9.85 -2.76 -6.74
CA ARG A 23 11.17 -2.14 -6.66
C ARG A 23 12.13 -2.95 -5.79
N LEU A 24 11.65 -3.54 -4.69
CA LEU A 24 12.43 -4.46 -3.87
C LEU A 24 12.92 -5.65 -4.71
N ALA A 25 12.02 -6.29 -5.48
CA ALA A 25 12.38 -7.38 -6.38
C ALA A 25 13.41 -6.95 -7.43
N LEU A 26 13.24 -5.76 -8.03
CA LEU A 26 14.20 -5.21 -8.99
C LEU A 26 15.59 -5.03 -8.37
N PHE A 27 15.70 -4.39 -7.20
CA PHE A 27 17.00 -4.14 -6.57
C PHE A 27 17.68 -5.46 -6.17
N LYS A 28 16.90 -6.45 -5.71
CA LYS A 28 17.41 -7.80 -5.41
C LYS A 28 17.91 -8.53 -6.67
N GLN A 29 17.24 -8.38 -7.81
CA GLN A 29 17.70 -8.93 -9.09
C GLN A 29 19.11 -8.43 -9.45
N PHE A 30 19.41 -7.16 -9.14
CA PHE A 30 20.72 -6.54 -9.36
C PHE A 30 21.67 -6.63 -8.14
N LYS A 31 21.35 -7.46 -7.14
CA LYS A 31 22.14 -7.70 -5.92
C LYS A 31 22.44 -6.43 -5.11
N GLN A 32 21.63 -5.39 -5.25
CA GLN A 32 21.74 -4.17 -4.47
C GLN A 32 21.16 -4.42 -3.07
N PRO A 33 21.92 -4.21 -1.97
CA PRO A 33 21.37 -4.30 -0.63
C PRO A 33 20.21 -3.33 -0.41
N VAL A 34 19.04 -3.88 -0.10
CA VAL A 34 17.77 -3.14 0.00
C VAL A 34 16.85 -3.79 1.01
N LYS A 35 16.04 -2.98 1.71
CA LYS A 35 14.95 -3.42 2.58
C LYS A 35 13.75 -2.47 2.51
N ILE A 36 12.57 -2.96 2.91
CA ILE A 36 11.40 -2.12 3.21
C ILE A 36 11.39 -1.84 4.72
N LEU A 37 11.14 -0.59 5.09
CA LEU A 37 10.87 -0.17 6.46
C LEU A 37 9.39 0.10 6.62
N THR A 38 8.80 -0.42 7.70
CA THR A 38 7.42 -0.10 8.08
C THR A 38 7.42 0.63 9.42
N ARG A 39 6.57 1.65 9.54
CA ARG A 39 6.47 2.46 10.75
C ARG A 39 5.55 1.82 11.78
N ASP A 40 4.36 1.39 11.37
CA ASP A 40 3.27 1.08 12.28
C ASP A 40 3.42 -0.32 12.90
N TYR A 41 2.90 -0.47 14.12
CA TYR A 41 2.96 -1.72 14.87
C TYR A 41 2.15 -2.83 14.21
N ASP A 42 2.79 -3.97 13.93
CA ASP A 42 2.14 -5.11 13.28
C ASP A 42 2.58 -6.47 13.85
N ARG A 43 1.66 -7.10 14.58
CA ARG A 43 1.80 -8.40 15.24
C ARG A 43 1.56 -9.60 14.33
N LEU A 44 1.02 -9.36 13.12
CA LEU A 44 0.69 -10.37 12.13
C LEU A 44 1.60 -10.30 10.90
N SER A 45 2.65 -9.48 10.95
CA SER A 45 3.59 -9.23 9.86
C SER A 45 4.15 -10.52 9.26
N VAL A 46 4.53 -11.52 10.07
CA VAL A 46 5.04 -12.81 9.58
C VAL A 46 4.03 -13.60 8.72
N GLN A 47 2.73 -13.46 8.97
CA GLN A 47 1.67 -14.07 8.18
C GLN A 47 1.46 -13.27 6.89
N THR A 48 1.36 -11.94 7.00
CA THR A 48 1.18 -11.06 5.85
C THR A 48 2.33 -11.14 4.85
N LEU A 49 3.59 -11.15 5.32
CA LEU A 49 4.76 -11.28 4.44
C LEU A 49 4.80 -12.63 3.71
N ARG A 50 4.34 -13.71 4.36
CA ARG A 50 4.21 -15.03 3.72
C ARG A 50 3.18 -15.01 2.60
N GLU A 51 2.01 -14.41 2.84
CA GLU A 51 0.96 -14.26 1.82
C GLU A 51 1.41 -13.40 0.63
N LEU A 52 2.24 -12.37 0.90
CA LEU A 52 2.82 -11.52 -0.13
C LEU A 52 4.03 -12.16 -0.84
N GLY A 53 4.54 -13.30 -0.36
CA GLY A 53 5.74 -13.96 -0.89
C GLY A 53 7.04 -13.17 -0.64
N VAL A 54 7.09 -12.38 0.44
CA VAL A 54 8.22 -11.53 0.81
C VAL A 54 8.99 -12.18 1.95
N ALA A 55 10.33 -12.20 1.87
CA ALA A 55 11.13 -12.73 2.95
C ALA A 55 11.10 -11.78 4.15
N GLN A 56 10.95 -12.32 5.36
CA GLN A 56 10.93 -11.50 6.59
C GLN A 56 12.19 -10.64 6.73
N THR A 57 13.35 -11.16 6.30
CA THR A 57 14.63 -10.45 6.34
C THR A 57 14.71 -9.24 5.40
N ASP A 58 13.82 -9.13 4.41
CA ASP A 58 13.71 -7.99 3.50
C ASP A 58 12.93 -6.82 4.11
N VAL A 59 12.26 -7.02 5.25
CA VAL A 59 11.44 -6.01 5.92
C VAL A 59 11.99 -5.76 7.33
N ARG A 60 12.00 -4.50 7.77
CA ARG A 60 12.36 -4.12 9.15
C ARG A 60 11.33 -3.14 9.68
N ASN A 61 10.59 -3.55 10.71
CA ASN A 61 9.59 -2.72 11.36
C ASN A 61 10.20 -1.89 12.50
N MET A 62 9.71 -0.67 12.71
CA MET A 62 10.18 0.21 13.79
C MET A 62 9.96 -0.39 15.18
N PHE A 63 8.79 -0.96 15.46
CA PHE A 63 8.48 -1.56 16.76
C PHE A 63 9.31 -2.83 16.98
N ASP A 64 9.42 -3.71 15.98
CA ASP A 64 10.29 -4.89 16.05
C ASP A 64 11.74 -4.54 16.37
N TYR A 65 12.25 -3.44 15.81
CA TYR A 65 13.60 -2.96 16.08
C TYR A 65 13.78 -2.59 17.56
N PHE A 66 12.88 -1.80 18.13
CA PHE A 66 12.94 -1.41 19.53
C PHE A 66 12.61 -2.55 20.50
N GLN A 67 11.78 -3.51 20.09
CA GLN A 67 11.48 -4.75 20.82
C GLN A 67 12.58 -5.81 20.66
N HIS A 68 13.61 -5.53 19.87
CA HIS A 68 14.73 -6.44 19.59
C HIS A 68 14.28 -7.80 19.05
N VAL A 69 13.24 -7.80 18.21
CA VAL A 69 12.75 -9.02 17.57
C VAL A 69 13.66 -9.36 16.39
N PRO A 70 14.26 -10.57 16.33
CA PRO A 70 15.06 -10.99 15.20
C PRO A 70 14.25 -11.01 13.90
N ALA A 71 14.84 -10.52 12.81
CA ALA A 71 14.18 -10.38 11.51
C ALA A 71 13.79 -11.71 10.85
N ASP A 72 14.35 -12.83 11.29
CA ASP A 72 14.07 -14.19 10.80
C ASP A 72 13.27 -15.03 11.81
N ARG A 73 12.77 -14.43 12.89
CA ARG A 73 12.01 -15.14 13.92
C ARG A 73 10.76 -15.79 13.31
N PRO A 74 10.60 -17.12 13.41
CA PRO A 74 9.45 -17.80 12.83
C PRO A 74 8.17 -17.53 13.63
N GLU A 75 7.03 -17.78 12.98
CA GLU A 75 5.75 -17.90 13.67
C GLU A 75 5.84 -19.01 14.73
N LYS A 76 5.29 -18.76 15.92
CA LYS A 76 5.22 -19.73 17.01
C LYS A 76 3.87 -19.59 17.70
N ALA A 77 3.01 -20.58 17.51
CA ALA A 77 1.72 -20.62 18.18
C ALA A 77 1.90 -20.62 19.71
N VAL A 78 1.03 -19.85 20.38
CA VAL A 78 0.85 -19.85 21.83
C VAL A 78 -0.59 -20.23 22.11
N HIS A 79 -0.80 -21.18 23.02
CA HIS A 79 -2.12 -21.66 23.41
C HIS A 79 -2.51 -21.24 24.84
N ASN A 80 -3.76 -21.50 25.22
CA ASN A 80 -4.32 -21.09 26.51
C ASN A 80 -3.56 -21.64 27.74
N ASP A 81 -2.98 -22.83 27.62
CA ASP A 81 -2.20 -23.49 28.67
C ASP A 81 -0.79 -22.90 28.83
N GLU A 82 -0.31 -22.16 27.84
CA GLU A 82 0.97 -21.45 27.87
C GLU A 82 0.85 -20.01 28.40
N ILE A 83 -0.38 -19.52 28.60
CA ILE A 83 -0.65 -18.21 29.19
C ILE A 83 -1.18 -18.37 30.62
N ASN A 84 -0.87 -17.39 31.48
CA ASN A 84 -1.25 -17.46 32.89
C ASN A 84 -2.76 -17.26 33.06
N LEU A 85 -3.55 -18.34 33.01
CA LEU A 85 -4.98 -18.33 33.36
C LEU A 85 -5.20 -18.64 34.85
N PRO A 86 -6.23 -18.08 35.51
CA PRO A 86 -6.52 -18.36 36.91
C PRO A 86 -6.96 -19.82 37.09
N THR A 87 -6.32 -20.55 38.00
CA THR A 87 -6.54 -22.00 38.20
C THR A 87 -7.89 -22.35 38.83
N MET A 88 -8.59 -21.39 39.42
CA MET A 88 -9.88 -21.57 40.11
C MET A 88 -11.09 -21.13 39.26
N ASP A 89 -10.84 -20.60 38.06
CA ASP A 89 -11.88 -20.07 37.18
C ASP A 89 -12.27 -21.12 36.13
N GLU A 90 -13.53 -21.07 35.68
CA GLU A 90 -14.03 -21.91 34.60
C GLU A 90 -13.59 -21.34 33.25
N VAL A 91 -13.13 -22.21 32.35
CA VAL A 91 -12.72 -21.82 31.00
C VAL A 91 -13.66 -22.46 29.99
N SER A 92 -14.41 -21.64 29.26
CA SER A 92 -15.18 -22.09 28.10
C SER A 92 -14.44 -21.69 26.82
N VAL A 93 -14.42 -22.59 25.84
CA VAL A 93 -13.69 -22.41 24.58
C VAL A 93 -14.66 -22.48 23.41
N ASP A 94 -14.65 -21.47 22.55
CA ASP A 94 -15.29 -21.48 21.25
C ASP A 94 -14.24 -21.40 20.12
N ALA A 95 -14.70 -21.33 18.86
CA ALA A 95 -13.80 -21.36 17.70
C ALA A 95 -12.88 -20.14 17.60
N ASN A 96 -13.27 -18.99 18.16
CA ASN A 96 -12.59 -17.71 17.96
C ASN A 96 -12.02 -17.13 19.25
N GLN A 97 -12.49 -17.59 20.41
CA GLN A 97 -12.08 -17.10 21.70
C GLN A 97 -12.28 -18.14 22.82
N SER A 98 -11.66 -17.88 23.97
CA SER A 98 -12.04 -18.46 25.25
C SER A 98 -12.57 -17.40 26.20
N GLN A 99 -13.49 -17.80 27.06
CA GLN A 99 -13.98 -16.99 28.17
C GLN A 99 -13.55 -17.63 29.49
N VAL A 100 -13.11 -16.78 30.42
CA VAL A 100 -12.70 -17.19 31.76
C VAL A 100 -13.63 -16.56 32.78
N THR A 101 -14.36 -17.39 33.53
CA THR A 101 -15.43 -16.97 34.43
C THR A 101 -15.18 -17.41 35.88
N ASN A 102 -15.62 -16.60 36.84
CA ASN A 102 -15.69 -16.96 38.24
C ASN A 102 -17.16 -16.91 38.67
N GLY A 103 -17.83 -18.07 38.72
CA GLY A 103 -19.29 -18.13 38.76
C GLY A 103 -19.88 -17.45 37.51
N ASP A 104 -20.86 -16.57 37.69
CA ASP A 104 -21.50 -15.83 36.59
C ASP A 104 -20.66 -14.64 36.08
N ARG A 105 -19.53 -14.32 36.72
CA ARG A 105 -18.71 -13.15 36.38
C ARG A 105 -17.67 -13.50 35.31
N LEU A 106 -17.75 -12.84 34.16
CA LEU A 106 -16.70 -12.85 33.15
C LEU A 106 -15.50 -12.02 33.60
N ARG A 107 -14.32 -12.64 33.68
CA ARG A 107 -13.08 -11.98 34.12
C ARG A 107 -12.10 -11.74 32.99
N ARG A 108 -12.06 -12.67 32.02
CA ARG A 108 -11.14 -12.56 30.88
C ARG A 108 -11.75 -13.08 29.60
N GLN A 109 -11.27 -12.55 28.48
CA GLN A 109 -11.52 -13.09 27.15
C GLN A 109 -10.18 -13.28 26.47
N VAL A 110 -9.95 -14.46 25.89
CA VAL A 110 -8.74 -14.76 25.12
C VAL A 110 -9.16 -14.93 23.67
N GLY A 111 -8.79 -13.98 22.80
CA GLY A 111 -9.08 -14.09 21.37
C GLY A 111 -7.98 -14.81 20.61
N TYR A 112 -8.34 -15.47 19.52
CA TYR A 112 -7.38 -16.19 18.66
C TYR A 112 -7.11 -15.48 17.34
N ILE A 113 -5.94 -15.75 16.74
CA ILE A 113 -5.60 -15.24 15.41
C ILE A 113 -6.54 -15.91 14.39
N PRO A 114 -7.29 -15.13 13.59
CA PRO A 114 -8.19 -15.70 12.58
C PRO A 114 -7.46 -16.68 11.64
N GLY A 115 -8.11 -17.81 11.36
CA GLY A 115 -7.54 -18.84 10.47
C GLY A 115 -6.49 -19.75 11.12
N THR A 116 -6.24 -19.61 12.42
CA THR A 116 -5.37 -20.50 13.19
C THR A 116 -6.17 -21.37 14.17
N VAL A 117 -5.53 -22.40 14.74
CA VAL A 117 -6.15 -23.25 15.75
C VAL A 117 -5.66 -22.81 17.13
N GLY A 118 -6.47 -22.01 17.83
CA GLY A 118 -6.22 -21.61 19.22
C GLY A 118 -4.94 -20.82 19.44
N HIS A 119 -4.39 -20.17 18.42
CA HIS A 119 -3.20 -19.31 18.54
C HIS A 119 -3.65 -17.98 19.17
N VAL A 120 -3.22 -17.70 20.39
CA VAL A 120 -3.60 -16.51 21.14
C VAL A 120 -3.20 -15.22 20.40
N TYR A 121 -4.17 -14.32 20.24
CA TYR A 121 -4.02 -13.00 19.63
C TYR A 121 -4.11 -11.87 20.66
N TYR A 122 -5.00 -11.99 21.64
CA TYR A 122 -5.12 -11.05 22.75
C TYR A 122 -5.68 -11.74 24.00
N GLN A 123 -5.46 -11.12 25.15
CA GLN A 123 -6.13 -11.44 26.41
C GLN A 123 -6.67 -10.16 27.06
N ASN A 124 -7.99 -10.05 27.10
CA ASN A 124 -8.70 -8.97 27.78
C ASN A 124 -8.87 -9.29 29.27
N PHE A 125 -8.75 -8.28 30.11
CA PHE A 125 -9.06 -8.31 31.54
C PHE A 125 -10.19 -7.34 31.84
N LEU A 126 -11.19 -7.81 32.58
CA LEU A 126 -12.42 -7.09 32.87
C LEU A 126 -12.51 -6.79 34.37
N ASP A 127 -13.04 -5.62 34.72
CA ASP A 127 -13.32 -5.26 36.11
C ASP A 127 -14.56 -6.02 36.67
N ASP A 128 -15.11 -5.58 37.79
CA ASP A 128 -16.29 -6.20 38.40
C ASP A 128 -17.62 -5.78 37.78
N GLN A 129 -17.60 -4.73 36.95
CA GLN A 129 -18.74 -4.25 36.17
C GLN A 129 -18.71 -4.76 34.73
N GLY A 130 -17.63 -5.44 34.33
CA GLY A 130 -17.46 -5.97 32.98
C GLY A 130 -16.83 -4.97 32.00
N ASN A 131 -16.23 -3.89 32.49
CA ASN A 131 -15.49 -2.95 31.65
C ASN A 131 -14.09 -3.49 31.35
N LEU A 132 -13.61 -3.27 30.12
CA LEU A 132 -12.24 -3.60 29.72
C LEU A 132 -11.27 -2.67 30.44
N VAL A 133 -10.32 -3.23 31.19
CA VAL A 133 -9.30 -2.46 31.91
C VAL A 133 -7.90 -2.65 31.34
N GLU A 134 -7.62 -3.83 30.80
CA GLU A 134 -6.31 -4.21 30.27
C GLU A 134 -6.48 -5.19 29.10
N CYS A 135 -5.62 -5.07 28.09
CA CYS A 135 -5.53 -6.01 26.97
C CYS A 135 -4.07 -6.38 26.71
N ASP A 136 -3.70 -7.63 27.00
CA ASP A 136 -2.41 -8.19 26.62
C ASP A 136 -2.45 -8.58 25.14
N LEU A 137 -1.53 -8.03 24.34
CA LEU A 137 -1.41 -8.26 22.91
C LEU A 137 -0.30 -9.28 22.63
N TRP A 138 -0.64 -10.33 21.88
CA TRP A 138 0.28 -11.41 21.54
C TRP A 138 0.70 -11.32 20.07
N ASP A 139 2.00 -11.45 19.84
CA ASP A 139 2.57 -11.48 18.49
C ASP A 139 2.49 -12.90 17.92
N ALA A 140 2.25 -13.03 16.61
CA ALA A 140 2.22 -14.34 15.94
C ALA A 140 3.53 -15.13 16.07
N ARG A 141 4.63 -14.48 16.43
CA ARG A 141 5.94 -15.09 16.73
C ARG A 141 6.04 -15.58 18.19
N GLY A 142 4.93 -15.63 18.91
CA GLY A 142 4.75 -16.36 20.16
C GLY A 142 5.31 -15.69 21.41
N PHE A 143 5.10 -14.38 21.55
CA PHE A 143 5.43 -13.64 22.77
C PHE A 143 4.40 -12.54 23.03
N LYS A 144 4.26 -12.13 24.30
CA LYS A 144 3.48 -10.95 24.65
C LYS A 144 4.24 -9.70 24.22
N SER A 145 3.77 -9.03 23.18
CA SER A 145 4.46 -7.90 22.57
C SER A 145 4.03 -6.57 23.14
N ALA A 146 2.79 -6.43 23.61
CA ALA A 146 2.35 -5.20 24.27
C ALA A 146 1.22 -5.45 25.28
N THR A 147 0.94 -4.46 26.12
CA THR A 147 -0.24 -4.37 26.98
C THR A 147 -0.87 -2.99 26.79
N GLN A 148 -2.18 -2.96 26.57
CA GLN A 148 -2.99 -1.76 26.49
C GLN A 148 -3.78 -1.58 27.79
N TYR A 149 -3.93 -0.35 28.25
CA TYR A 149 -4.68 0.01 29.45
C TYR A 149 -5.74 1.05 29.12
N PHE A 150 -6.94 0.85 29.67
CA PHE A 150 -8.12 1.64 29.34
C PHE A 150 -8.60 2.46 30.54
N GLY A 151 -9.05 3.68 30.27
CA GLY A 151 -9.67 4.57 31.25
C GLY A 151 -11.08 4.13 31.64
N GLN A 152 -11.68 4.78 32.63
CA GLN A 152 -13.08 4.53 33.04
C GLN A 152 -14.09 4.86 31.94
N ASP A 153 -13.70 5.68 30.98
CA ASP A 153 -14.46 6.02 29.77
C ASP A 153 -14.37 4.93 28.69
N GLY A 154 -13.59 3.86 28.92
CA GLY A 154 -13.33 2.79 27.97
C GLY A 154 -12.33 3.18 26.87
N LEU A 155 -11.73 4.37 26.97
CA LEU A 155 -10.78 4.89 26.00
C LEU A 155 -9.37 4.40 26.31
N LEU A 156 -8.56 4.19 25.27
CA LEU A 156 -7.15 3.82 25.42
C LEU A 156 -6.38 4.95 26.11
N ALA A 157 -5.75 4.66 27.24
CA ALA A 157 -5.02 5.63 28.05
C ALA A 157 -3.50 5.43 27.97
N PHE A 158 -3.05 4.18 27.86
CA PHE A 158 -1.64 3.83 27.92
C PHE A 158 -1.36 2.51 27.21
N GLU A 159 -0.23 2.44 26.51
CA GLU A 159 0.31 1.22 25.93
C GLU A 159 1.75 1.02 26.37
N ARG A 160 2.11 -0.24 26.65
CA ARG A 160 3.48 -0.65 26.96
C ARG A 160 3.89 -1.80 26.06
N TYR A 161 5.03 -1.67 25.40
CA TYR A 161 5.61 -2.69 24.55
C TYR A 161 6.77 -3.37 25.24
N TYR A 162 6.96 -4.66 24.95
CA TYR A 162 7.97 -5.50 25.59
C TYR A 162 8.90 -6.15 24.57
N ASP A 163 10.13 -6.41 24.96
CA ASP A 163 11.02 -7.30 24.22
C ASP A 163 10.63 -8.79 24.41
N LEU A 164 11.37 -9.69 23.76
CA LEU A 164 11.15 -11.13 23.86
C LEU A 164 11.33 -11.72 25.27
N ARG A 165 11.93 -10.97 26.21
CA ARG A 165 12.13 -11.37 27.61
C ARG A 165 11.02 -10.82 28.52
N GLY A 166 10.06 -10.07 27.97
CA GLY A 166 9.00 -9.42 28.73
C GLY A 166 9.44 -8.12 29.41
N VAL A 167 10.57 -7.54 28.99
CA VAL A 167 11.09 -6.31 29.58
C VAL A 167 10.53 -5.10 28.80
N PRO A 168 9.97 -4.06 29.47
CA PRO A 168 9.38 -2.91 28.79
C PRO A 168 10.40 -2.12 27.97
N VAL A 169 10.10 -1.84 26.69
CA VAL A 169 11.00 -1.09 25.79
C VAL A 169 10.42 0.22 25.29
N LEU A 170 9.10 0.37 25.27
CA LEU A 170 8.41 1.56 24.76
C LEU A 170 7.10 1.73 25.52
N ASP A 171 6.82 2.97 25.91
CA ASP A 171 5.59 3.39 26.57
C ASP A 171 4.92 4.47 25.69
N ILE A 172 3.63 4.35 25.39
CA ILE A 172 2.85 5.37 24.66
C ILE A 172 1.67 5.79 25.54
N TYR A 173 1.58 7.08 25.81
CA TYR A 173 0.51 7.69 26.59
C TYR A 173 -0.48 8.37 25.67
N TYR A 174 -1.75 8.31 26.06
CA TYR A 174 -2.85 8.86 25.30
C TYR A 174 -3.64 9.85 26.16
N ALA A 175 -4.13 10.92 25.55
CA ALA A 175 -5.02 11.89 26.18
C ALA A 175 -6.06 12.39 25.18
N GLY A 176 -7.24 12.76 25.67
CA GLY A 176 -8.27 13.40 24.86
C GLY A 176 -7.88 14.82 24.47
N ASP A 177 -8.11 15.19 23.21
CA ASP A 177 -8.08 16.58 22.78
C ASP A 177 -9.32 17.35 23.27
N HIS A 178 -9.40 18.64 22.92
CA HIS A 178 -10.54 19.50 23.31
C HIS A 178 -11.89 19.04 22.71
N ALA A 179 -11.87 18.17 21.70
CA ALA A 179 -13.05 17.56 21.08
C ALA A 179 -13.33 16.15 21.63
N GLY A 180 -12.55 15.67 22.60
CA GLY A 180 -12.68 14.33 23.18
C GLY A 180 -12.10 13.21 22.31
N GLN A 181 -11.34 13.52 21.25
CA GLN A 181 -10.66 12.50 20.47
C GLN A 181 -9.33 12.13 21.14
N ILE A 182 -9.10 10.83 21.30
CA ILE A 182 -7.84 10.34 21.88
C ILE A 182 -6.70 10.62 20.89
N GLN A 183 -5.61 11.21 21.38
CA GLN A 183 -4.36 11.39 20.66
C GLN A 183 -3.18 10.94 21.50
N ILE A 184 -2.06 10.62 20.85
CA ILE A 184 -0.79 10.40 21.54
C ILE A 184 -0.41 11.69 22.25
N SER A 185 -0.17 11.60 23.55
CA SER A 185 0.24 12.73 24.39
C SER A 185 1.73 12.69 24.72
N ARG A 186 2.33 11.48 24.75
CA ARG A 186 3.75 11.27 25.02
C ARG A 186 4.17 9.86 24.61
N ILE A 187 5.38 9.73 24.10
CA ILE A 187 6.04 8.45 23.84
C ILE A 187 7.34 8.43 24.64
N VAL A 188 7.64 7.32 25.32
CA VAL A 188 8.89 7.12 26.06
C VAL A 188 9.54 5.82 25.62
N LEU A 189 10.63 5.93 24.87
CA LEU A 189 11.50 4.80 24.53
C LEU A 189 12.44 4.53 25.71
N LYS A 190 12.43 3.31 26.24
CA LYS A 190 13.15 2.94 27.46
C LYS A 190 14.62 2.69 27.18
N GLY A 191 15.48 3.22 28.05
CA GLY A 191 16.94 3.19 27.93
C GLY A 191 17.63 1.84 28.19
N GLN A 192 17.01 0.71 27.84
CA GLN A 192 17.60 -0.61 28.09
C GLN A 192 18.80 -0.94 27.19
N THR A 193 18.98 -0.17 26.11
CA THR A 193 20.15 -0.17 25.23
C THR A 193 20.79 1.21 25.03
N LEU A 194 20.08 2.29 25.38
CA LEU A 194 20.45 3.68 25.06
C LEU A 194 21.02 4.49 26.24
N LYS A 195 21.30 3.85 27.39
CA LYS A 195 21.76 4.46 28.67
C LYS A 195 20.74 5.37 29.37
N GLU A 196 19.82 6.01 28.63
CA GLU A 196 18.74 6.84 29.18
C GLU A 196 17.43 6.67 28.38
N ASP A 197 16.32 7.10 28.99
CA ASP A 197 15.01 7.13 28.33
C ASP A 197 14.94 8.31 27.36
N HIS A 198 14.33 8.10 26.19
CA HIS A 198 14.10 9.14 25.19
C HIS A 198 12.60 9.42 25.04
N GLU A 199 12.23 10.69 24.92
CA GLU A 199 10.84 11.12 24.83
C GLU A 199 10.53 11.74 23.48
N PHE A 200 9.31 11.49 23.00
CA PHE A 200 8.79 12.02 21.73
C PHE A 200 7.32 12.39 21.88
N ASP A 201 6.85 13.38 21.13
CA ASP A 201 5.45 13.81 21.15
C ASP A 201 4.62 13.09 20.08
N THR A 202 5.27 12.58 19.02
CA THR A 202 4.59 11.93 17.90
C THR A 202 5.31 10.68 17.40
N LEU A 203 4.57 9.77 16.75
CA LEU A 203 5.17 8.64 16.04
C LEU A 203 6.11 9.08 14.91
N GLY A 204 5.92 10.28 14.35
CA GLY A 204 6.82 10.83 13.32
C GLY A 204 8.21 11.15 13.89
N GLU A 205 8.27 11.70 15.11
CA GLU A 205 9.53 11.96 15.80
C GLU A 205 10.25 10.67 16.19
N LEU A 206 9.51 9.70 16.76
CA LEU A 206 10.07 8.37 17.04
C LEU A 206 10.58 7.69 15.76
N PHE A 207 9.86 7.84 14.65
CA PHE A 207 10.29 7.29 13.36
C PHE A 207 11.54 8.00 12.85
N SER A 208 11.64 9.33 12.97
CA SER A 208 12.88 10.06 12.64
C SER A 208 14.06 9.54 13.45
N TYR A 209 13.87 9.33 14.75
CA TYR A 209 14.90 8.76 15.62
C TYR A 209 15.30 7.35 15.20
N PHE A 210 14.33 6.49 14.85
CA PHE A 210 14.60 5.16 14.30
C PHE A 210 15.46 5.23 13.03
N LEU A 211 15.14 6.13 12.09
CA LEU A 211 15.94 6.32 10.88
C LEU A 211 17.37 6.78 11.19
N ASP A 212 17.54 7.67 12.18
CA ASP A 212 18.86 8.10 12.64
C ASP A 212 19.67 6.94 13.24
N GLN A 213 19.04 6.04 14.00
CA GLN A 213 19.70 4.83 14.51
C GLN A 213 20.17 3.95 13.35
N LEU A 214 19.30 3.68 12.37
CA LEU A 214 19.67 2.88 11.20
C LEU A 214 20.82 3.48 10.40
N ALA A 215 20.81 4.79 10.19
CA ALA A 215 21.87 5.50 9.48
C ALA A 215 23.21 5.44 10.21
N THR A 216 23.18 5.35 11.55
CA THR A 216 24.37 5.27 12.40
C THR A 216 24.90 3.83 12.53
N GLU A 217 24.03 2.82 12.43
CA GLU A 217 24.41 1.40 12.39
C GLU A 217 25.19 1.02 11.13
N ASP A 218 24.89 1.67 10.00
CA ASP A 218 25.55 1.42 8.71
C ASP A 218 26.89 2.17 8.64
N SER A 219 27.98 1.46 8.33
CA SER A 219 29.29 2.06 8.11
C SER A 219 29.39 2.80 6.77
N GLU A 220 28.47 2.52 5.84
CA GLU A 220 28.35 3.20 4.56
C GLU A 220 27.23 4.24 4.58
N THR A 221 27.16 5.09 3.54
CA THR A 221 26.06 6.06 3.44
C THR A 221 24.73 5.34 3.20
N THR A 222 23.82 5.45 4.18
CA THR A 222 22.46 4.93 4.06
C THR A 222 21.62 5.79 3.11
N ILE A 223 20.77 5.15 2.31
CA ILE A 223 19.80 5.81 1.42
C ILE A 223 18.39 5.50 1.91
N PHE A 224 17.59 6.53 2.13
CA PHE A 224 16.17 6.44 2.47
C PHE A 224 15.32 6.96 1.32
N ILE A 225 14.27 6.22 0.95
CA ILE A 225 13.28 6.61 -0.06
C ILE A 225 11.88 6.53 0.55
N SER A 226 11.25 7.68 0.81
CA SER A 226 9.87 7.70 1.31
C SER A 226 8.90 7.36 0.19
N ASP A 227 8.26 6.20 0.25
CA ASP A 227 7.21 5.79 -0.69
C ASP A 227 5.85 6.37 -0.33
N ARG A 228 5.62 6.55 0.97
CA ARG A 228 4.44 7.22 1.50
C ARG A 228 4.81 8.59 2.05
N PRO A 229 4.57 9.68 1.30
CA PRO A 229 4.96 11.01 1.73
C PRO A 229 4.34 11.45 3.06
N GLY A 230 3.09 11.04 3.32
CA GLY A 230 2.38 11.39 4.55
C GLY A 230 3.00 10.87 5.84
N ILE A 231 3.90 9.88 5.77
CA ILE A 231 4.62 9.35 6.95
C ILE A 231 6.11 9.55 6.86
N GLY A 232 6.69 9.64 5.66
CA GLY A 232 8.14 9.69 5.51
C GLY A 232 8.70 11.09 5.30
N VAL A 233 7.95 12.04 4.75
CA VAL A 233 8.51 13.38 4.46
C VAL A 233 8.96 14.09 5.72
N GLN A 234 8.07 14.27 6.71
CA GLN A 234 8.41 14.99 7.93
C GLN A 234 9.57 14.32 8.70
N PRO A 235 9.56 12.98 8.93
CA PRO A 235 10.69 12.31 9.57
C PRO A 235 12.01 12.45 8.83
N LEU A 236 12.03 12.34 7.49
CA LEU A 236 13.26 12.55 6.71
C LEU A 236 13.81 13.97 6.87
N LEU A 237 12.94 14.99 6.92
CA LEU A 237 13.35 16.39 7.11
C LEU A 237 13.85 16.67 8.54
N ALA A 238 13.45 15.86 9.52
CA ALA A 238 13.81 15.97 10.92
C ALA A 238 15.08 15.19 11.31
N MET A 239 15.45 14.15 10.56
CA MET A 239 16.67 13.35 10.78
C MET A 239 17.94 14.20 10.97
N HIS A 240 18.75 13.78 11.94
CA HIS A 240 20.04 14.38 12.27
C HIS A 240 21.24 13.60 11.71
N ALA A 241 21.11 12.29 11.54
CA ALA A 241 22.17 11.45 11.01
C ALA A 241 22.41 11.73 9.51
N ALA A 242 23.66 11.56 9.08
CA ALA A 242 24.02 11.70 7.68
C ALA A 242 23.43 10.54 6.87
N ALA A 243 22.57 10.86 5.92
CA ALA A 243 21.99 9.89 4.99
C ALA A 243 21.57 10.62 3.70
N LYS A 244 21.49 9.87 2.59
CA LYS A 244 20.83 10.37 1.38
C LYS A 244 19.31 10.16 1.51
N LYS A 245 18.52 11.19 1.21
CA LYS A 245 17.08 11.24 1.46
C LYS A 245 16.34 11.53 0.17
N PHE A 246 15.47 10.63 -0.25
CA PHE A 246 14.64 10.77 -1.44
C PHE A 246 13.15 10.63 -1.08
N VAL A 247 12.30 11.26 -1.88
CA VAL A 247 10.84 11.15 -1.73
C VAL A 247 10.25 10.66 -3.05
N TYR A 248 9.58 9.53 -3.02
CA TYR A 248 8.76 9.04 -4.11
C TYR A 248 7.36 9.63 -4.01
N ILE A 249 6.86 10.19 -5.11
CA ILE A 249 5.58 10.89 -5.17
C ILE A 249 4.61 10.02 -5.98
N PRO A 250 3.78 9.18 -5.33
CA PRO A 250 2.83 8.29 -6.00
C PRO A 250 1.53 8.99 -6.42
N ILE A 251 1.35 10.27 -6.08
CA ILE A 251 0.13 11.05 -6.27
C ILE A 251 0.37 12.23 -7.21
N ASN A 252 -0.70 12.92 -7.59
CA ASN A 252 -0.57 14.25 -8.18
C ASN A 252 -0.02 15.21 -7.10
N HIS A 253 0.96 16.04 -7.46
CA HIS A 253 1.60 16.97 -6.51
C HIS A 253 0.77 18.23 -6.24
N VAL A 254 -0.37 18.40 -6.92
CA VAL A 254 -1.34 19.48 -6.67
C VAL A 254 -2.75 18.94 -6.42
N LEU A 255 -3.54 19.68 -5.65
CA LEU A 255 -4.95 19.41 -5.39
C LEU A 255 -5.85 19.69 -6.61
N THR A 256 -5.35 20.46 -7.59
CA THR A 256 -6.07 20.83 -8.82
C THR A 256 -5.35 20.27 -10.05
N PRO A 257 -5.62 19.02 -10.47
CA PRO A 257 -4.83 18.29 -11.47
C PRO A 257 -4.74 18.94 -12.86
N ASP A 258 -5.69 19.81 -13.22
CA ASP A 258 -5.69 20.58 -14.48
C ASP A 258 -4.70 21.76 -14.46
N LYS A 259 -4.16 22.13 -13.29
CA LYS A 259 -3.17 23.21 -13.10
C LYS A 259 -1.88 22.71 -12.44
N PRO A 260 -1.17 21.74 -13.04
CA PRO A 260 -0.02 21.08 -12.38
C PRO A 260 1.12 22.02 -11.99
N ARG A 261 1.29 23.13 -12.69
CA ARG A 261 2.40 24.09 -12.48
C ARG A 261 2.08 25.23 -11.52
N GLN A 262 0.81 25.42 -11.16
CA GLN A 262 0.35 26.60 -10.40
C GLN A 262 -0.62 26.26 -9.27
N GLY A 263 -1.27 25.10 -9.32
CA GLY A 263 -2.27 24.67 -8.35
C GLY A 263 -1.70 24.56 -6.93
N GLU A 264 -2.59 24.57 -5.95
CA GLU A 264 -2.24 24.33 -4.56
C GLU A 264 -1.54 22.97 -4.41
N LEU A 265 -0.43 22.93 -3.66
CA LEU A 265 0.33 21.71 -3.46
C LEU A 265 -0.43 20.74 -2.55
N ASP A 266 -0.27 19.45 -2.79
CA ASP A 266 -0.69 18.43 -1.84
C ASP A 266 0.08 18.59 -0.51
N GLY A 267 -0.65 18.55 0.61
CA GLY A 267 -0.09 18.79 1.94
C GLY A 267 1.01 17.80 2.35
N PHE A 268 1.01 16.58 1.81
CA PHE A 268 2.06 15.61 2.10
C PHE A 268 3.37 15.91 1.37
N ILE A 269 3.33 16.64 0.25
CA ILE A 269 4.52 16.99 -0.55
C ILE A 269 4.99 18.41 -0.28
N GLN A 270 4.09 19.29 0.16
CA GLN A 270 4.40 20.69 0.43
C GLN A 270 5.66 20.89 1.31
N PRO A 271 5.90 20.15 2.41
CA PRO A 271 7.06 20.37 3.26
C PRO A 271 8.39 20.13 2.53
N VAL A 272 8.48 19.09 1.69
CA VAL A 272 9.71 18.80 0.96
C VAL A 272 9.98 19.83 -0.15
N LEU A 273 8.92 20.39 -0.75
CA LEU A 273 9.05 21.46 -1.75
C LEU A 273 9.39 22.83 -1.14
N GLN A 274 9.05 23.05 0.13
CA GLN A 274 9.44 24.25 0.89
C GLN A 274 10.87 24.17 1.44
N HIS A 275 11.39 22.95 1.66
CA HIS A 275 12.75 22.70 2.14
C HIS A 275 13.55 21.76 1.22
N PRO A 276 13.68 22.07 -0.09
CA PRO A 276 14.25 21.15 -1.06
C PRO A 276 15.72 20.80 -0.81
N GLN A 277 16.46 21.64 -0.08
CA GLN A 277 17.85 21.41 0.31
C GLN A 277 18.01 20.30 1.38
N LYS A 278 16.92 19.88 2.03
CA LYS A 278 16.95 18.81 3.04
C LYS A 278 16.76 17.41 2.46
N VAL A 279 16.56 17.30 1.14
CA VAL A 279 16.46 16.04 0.41
C VAL A 279 17.37 16.05 -0.81
N ASP A 280 17.79 14.88 -1.25
CA ASP A 280 18.69 14.70 -2.40
C ASP A 280 17.93 14.63 -3.73
N GLY A 281 16.63 14.34 -3.70
CA GLY A 281 15.78 14.38 -4.88
C GLY A 281 14.38 13.80 -4.70
N LEU A 282 13.54 14.07 -5.69
CA LEU A 282 12.19 13.54 -5.82
C LEU A 282 12.13 12.49 -6.94
N ILE A 283 11.38 11.42 -6.71
CA ILE A 283 11.10 10.41 -7.73
C ILE A 283 9.62 10.47 -8.08
N VAL A 284 9.31 10.50 -9.36
CA VAL A 284 7.95 10.45 -9.89
C VAL A 284 7.84 9.32 -10.91
N GLN A 285 6.62 8.93 -11.25
CA GLN A 285 6.41 7.80 -12.16
C GLN A 285 6.43 8.21 -13.63
N THR A 286 6.15 9.47 -13.94
CA THR A 286 5.93 9.91 -15.33
C THR A 286 6.85 11.06 -15.75
N PRO A 287 7.33 11.06 -17.01
CA PRO A 287 8.10 12.18 -17.55
C PRO A 287 7.35 13.52 -17.49
N GLN A 288 6.01 13.49 -17.64
CA GLN A 288 5.18 14.69 -17.59
C GLN A 288 5.20 15.31 -16.19
N GLN A 289 5.06 14.51 -15.12
CA GLN A 289 5.13 15.02 -13.76
C GLN A 289 6.53 15.53 -13.42
N GLN A 290 7.58 14.87 -13.91
CA GLN A 290 8.97 15.34 -13.75
C GLN A 290 9.13 16.73 -14.39
N HIS A 291 8.64 16.90 -15.62
CA HIS A 291 8.71 18.18 -16.34
C HIS A 291 7.93 19.28 -15.62
N ASP A 292 6.70 19.00 -15.19
CA ASP A 292 5.85 19.99 -14.49
C ASP A 292 6.44 20.39 -13.12
N LEU A 293 7.05 19.46 -12.38
CA LEU A 293 7.76 19.77 -11.14
C LEU A 293 9.05 20.55 -11.39
N HIS A 294 9.84 20.18 -12.41
CA HIS A 294 11.06 20.91 -12.77
C HIS A 294 10.77 22.35 -13.19
N ASP A 295 9.73 22.56 -14.00
CA ASP A 295 9.32 23.89 -14.44
C ASP A 295 8.87 24.77 -13.26
N ARG A 296 8.19 24.19 -12.27
CA ARG A 296 7.72 24.90 -11.07
C ARG A 296 8.82 25.08 -10.03
N PHE A 297 9.73 24.11 -9.89
CA PHE A 297 10.78 24.04 -8.87
C PHE A 297 12.14 23.68 -9.50
N PRO A 298 12.77 24.59 -10.27
CA PRO A 298 13.96 24.28 -11.08
C PRO A 298 15.21 23.92 -10.27
N LYS A 299 15.21 24.17 -8.95
CA LYS A 299 16.31 23.80 -8.04
C LYS A 299 16.18 22.39 -7.48
N VAL A 300 15.05 21.72 -7.71
CA VAL A 300 14.77 20.39 -7.15
C VAL A 300 15.20 19.33 -8.16
N ARG A 301 16.01 18.37 -7.73
CA ARG A 301 16.34 17.20 -8.56
C ARG A 301 15.12 16.30 -8.62
N VAL A 302 14.58 16.07 -9.82
CA VAL A 302 13.43 15.19 -10.04
C VAL A 302 13.76 14.17 -11.12
N ALA A 303 13.44 12.90 -10.90
CA ALA A 303 13.58 11.84 -11.89
C ALA A 303 12.27 11.08 -12.12
N ALA A 304 11.93 10.85 -13.40
CA ALA A 304 10.86 9.93 -13.78
C ALA A 304 11.39 8.49 -13.85
N ILE A 305 10.99 7.67 -12.88
CA ILE A 305 11.35 6.26 -12.82
C ILE A 305 10.07 5.42 -12.67
N PRO A 306 9.74 4.58 -13.68
CA PRO A 306 8.57 3.70 -13.60
C PRO A 306 8.66 2.73 -12.41
N ALA A 307 7.51 2.48 -11.77
CA ALA A 307 7.39 1.52 -10.68
C ALA A 307 7.31 0.05 -11.13
N VAL A 308 7.06 -0.19 -12.42
CA VAL A 308 6.90 -1.53 -13.00
C VAL A 308 8.02 -1.78 -14.01
N THR A 309 8.55 -3.00 -14.02
CA THR A 309 9.47 -3.50 -15.04
C THR A 309 8.81 -4.57 -15.91
N PHE A 310 9.31 -4.72 -17.12
CA PHE A 310 8.91 -5.81 -18.01
C PHE A 310 9.57 -7.11 -17.55
N ASP A 311 8.81 -8.19 -17.51
CA ASP A 311 9.31 -9.54 -17.30
C ASP A 311 8.90 -10.42 -18.50
N PRO A 312 9.87 -10.95 -19.27
CA PRO A 312 9.58 -11.79 -20.42
C PRO A 312 8.87 -13.11 -20.05
N ALA A 313 8.97 -13.56 -18.80
CA ALA A 313 8.27 -14.76 -18.32
C ALA A 313 6.76 -14.53 -18.11
N LEU A 314 6.30 -13.26 -18.04
CA LEU A 314 4.88 -12.96 -17.91
C LEU A 314 4.11 -13.36 -19.16
N THR A 315 3.04 -14.12 -18.95
CA THR A 315 2.12 -14.57 -19.99
C THR A 315 1.56 -13.40 -20.77
N ALA A 316 1.83 -13.39 -22.08
CA ALA A 316 1.24 -12.43 -23.00
C ALA A 316 -0.25 -12.71 -23.21
N ARG A 317 -1.03 -11.66 -23.47
CA ARG A 317 -2.42 -11.80 -23.91
C ARG A 317 -2.49 -12.63 -25.19
N SER A 318 -3.37 -13.63 -25.19
CA SER A 318 -3.59 -14.50 -26.36
C SER A 318 -4.57 -13.89 -27.36
N ALA A 319 -4.56 -14.37 -28.61
CA ALA A 319 -5.55 -14.01 -29.62
C ALA A 319 -6.99 -14.36 -29.17
N ALA A 320 -7.17 -15.45 -28.42
CA ALA A 320 -8.47 -15.82 -27.85
C ALA A 320 -8.96 -14.78 -26.83
N ALA A 321 -8.06 -14.25 -26.00
CA ALA A 321 -8.38 -13.17 -25.08
C ALA A 321 -8.66 -11.85 -25.80
N ALA A 322 -7.92 -11.52 -26.87
CA ALA A 322 -8.18 -10.36 -27.72
C ALA A 322 -9.57 -10.43 -28.40
N ALA A 323 -10.03 -11.63 -28.76
CA ALA A 323 -11.37 -11.87 -29.30
C ALA A 323 -12.48 -11.94 -28.24
N SER A 324 -12.12 -12.07 -26.96
CA SER A 324 -13.08 -12.09 -25.86
C SER A 324 -13.86 -10.78 -25.77
N LYS A 325 -14.95 -10.79 -25.02
CA LYS A 325 -15.76 -9.59 -24.73
C LYS A 325 -15.60 -9.13 -23.28
N LYS A 326 -14.48 -9.53 -22.66
CA LYS A 326 -14.19 -9.27 -21.26
C LYS A 326 -13.42 -7.96 -21.11
N ILE A 327 -13.94 -7.07 -20.28
CA ILE A 327 -13.34 -5.80 -19.91
C ILE A 327 -12.78 -5.93 -18.49
N LEU A 328 -11.56 -5.43 -18.30
CA LEU A 328 -10.90 -5.38 -17.01
C LEU A 328 -10.92 -3.96 -16.43
N PHE A 329 -11.23 -3.84 -15.15
CA PHE A 329 -10.88 -2.69 -14.33
C PHE A 329 -10.06 -3.15 -13.13
N VAL A 330 -9.02 -2.38 -12.79
CA VAL A 330 -8.16 -2.64 -11.63
C VAL A 330 -7.96 -1.33 -10.87
N GLY A 331 -8.33 -1.33 -9.59
CA GLY A 331 -8.08 -0.21 -8.69
C GLY A 331 -8.99 -0.23 -7.48
N ARG A 332 -8.73 0.66 -6.51
CA ARG A 332 -9.66 0.87 -5.39
C ARG A 332 -11.04 1.24 -5.90
N LEU A 333 -12.10 0.77 -5.25
CA LEU A 333 -13.47 1.10 -5.62
C LEU A 333 -13.88 2.37 -4.86
N SER A 334 -13.51 3.52 -5.42
CA SER A 334 -13.70 4.83 -4.78
C SER A 334 -14.16 5.90 -5.78
N PRO A 335 -14.75 7.02 -5.32
CA PRO A 335 -15.29 8.06 -6.20
C PRO A 335 -14.29 8.65 -7.21
N ASP A 336 -13.00 8.77 -6.84
CA ASP A 336 -11.94 9.25 -7.74
C ASP A 336 -11.69 8.33 -8.95
N LYS A 337 -12.19 7.09 -8.91
CA LYS A 337 -12.11 6.14 -10.03
C LYS A 337 -13.29 6.23 -11.01
N GLN A 338 -14.31 7.04 -10.70
CA GLN A 338 -15.47 7.32 -11.58
C GLN A 338 -16.12 6.05 -12.18
N LEU A 339 -16.32 5.02 -11.34
CA LEU A 339 -16.93 3.74 -11.77
C LEU A 339 -18.32 3.93 -12.36
N ASP A 340 -19.04 4.99 -11.98
CA ASP A 340 -20.32 5.34 -12.56
C ASP A 340 -20.22 5.63 -14.07
N GLN A 341 -19.13 6.26 -14.51
CA GLN A 341 -18.87 6.53 -15.92
C GLN A 341 -18.43 5.28 -16.67
N LEU A 342 -17.62 4.43 -16.04
CA LEU A 342 -17.27 3.11 -16.57
C LEU A 342 -18.53 2.27 -16.83
N LEU A 343 -19.41 2.14 -15.83
CA LEU A 343 -20.64 1.35 -15.95
C LEU A 343 -21.56 1.88 -17.06
N ARG A 344 -21.71 3.21 -17.18
CA ARG A 344 -22.50 3.82 -18.26
C ARG A 344 -21.89 3.54 -19.63
N ALA A 345 -20.57 3.61 -19.78
CA ALA A 345 -19.89 3.30 -21.03
C ALA A 345 -20.03 1.82 -21.41
N VAL A 346 -19.92 0.90 -20.45
CA VAL A 346 -20.17 -0.53 -20.67
C VAL A 346 -21.61 -0.77 -21.09
N ALA A 347 -22.60 -0.15 -20.43
CA ALA A 347 -24.01 -0.27 -20.82
C ALA A 347 -24.27 0.18 -22.27
N LEU A 348 -23.60 1.26 -22.72
CA LEU A 348 -23.66 1.71 -24.11
C LEU A 348 -22.98 0.73 -25.07
N ALA A 349 -21.84 0.15 -24.69
CA ALA A 349 -21.13 -0.83 -25.48
C ALA A 349 -21.92 -2.15 -25.63
N SER A 350 -22.57 -2.62 -24.56
CA SER A 350 -23.38 -3.85 -24.56
C SER A 350 -24.60 -3.79 -25.47
N ARG A 351 -25.06 -2.59 -25.86
CA ARG A 351 -26.11 -2.41 -26.88
C ARG A 351 -25.62 -2.67 -28.30
N GLN A 352 -24.31 -2.58 -28.53
CA GLN A 352 -23.69 -2.71 -29.86
C GLN A 352 -22.89 -4.00 -30.02
N VAL A 353 -22.44 -4.61 -28.91
CA VAL A 353 -21.65 -5.83 -28.89
C VAL A 353 -22.30 -6.79 -27.90
N SER A 354 -22.68 -7.99 -28.34
CA SER A 354 -23.25 -9.01 -27.47
C SER A 354 -22.18 -9.70 -26.63
N GLY A 355 -22.57 -10.11 -25.41
CA GLY A 355 -21.72 -10.90 -24.51
C GLY A 355 -20.64 -10.12 -23.77
N VAL A 356 -20.72 -8.79 -23.72
CA VAL A 356 -19.79 -7.94 -22.95
C VAL A 356 -19.88 -8.28 -21.46
N THR A 357 -18.73 -8.44 -20.81
CA THR A 357 -18.63 -8.59 -19.36
C THR A 357 -17.58 -7.64 -18.80
N LEU A 358 -17.78 -7.16 -17.58
CA LEU A 358 -16.87 -6.29 -16.86
C LEU A 358 -16.48 -6.93 -15.53
N ASP A 359 -15.18 -7.15 -15.32
CA ASP A 359 -14.66 -7.61 -14.03
C ASP A 359 -13.93 -6.46 -13.33
N LEU A 360 -14.38 -6.14 -12.11
CA LEU A 360 -13.82 -5.10 -11.25
C LEU A 360 -12.93 -5.75 -10.18
N PHE A 361 -11.62 -5.56 -10.28
CA PHE A 361 -10.66 -5.98 -9.24
C PHE A 361 -10.29 -4.81 -8.33
N GLY A 362 -10.33 -5.08 -7.03
CA GLY A 362 -10.04 -4.14 -5.98
C GLY A 362 -11.08 -4.17 -4.87
N TYR A 363 -10.93 -3.25 -3.93
CA TYR A 363 -11.82 -3.08 -2.78
C TYR A 363 -12.01 -1.59 -2.51
N GLY A 364 -13.04 -1.26 -1.75
CA GLY A 364 -13.31 0.11 -1.34
C GLY A 364 -14.47 0.16 -0.37
N ASP A 365 -14.98 1.35 -0.13
CA ASP A 365 -16.12 1.57 0.75
C ASP A 365 -17.34 0.73 0.32
N GLU A 366 -17.99 0.07 1.29
CA GLU A 366 -19.09 -0.85 1.03
C GLU A 366 -20.34 -0.10 0.51
N GLN A 367 -20.57 1.13 0.98
CA GLN A 367 -21.69 1.95 0.52
C GLN A 367 -21.49 2.36 -0.93
N TYR A 368 -20.28 2.78 -1.30
CA TYR A 368 -19.92 3.09 -2.69
C TYR A 368 -20.07 1.87 -3.59
N GLN A 369 -19.58 0.69 -3.18
CA GLN A 369 -19.75 -0.54 -3.95
C GLN A 369 -21.23 -0.90 -4.13
N THR A 370 -22.03 -0.77 -3.08
CA THR A 370 -23.49 -1.00 -3.13
C THR A 370 -24.17 -0.05 -4.10
N ALA A 371 -23.81 1.23 -4.08
CA ALA A 371 -24.32 2.23 -5.02
C ALA A 371 -23.97 1.90 -6.48
N MET A 372 -22.76 1.37 -6.73
CA MET A 372 -22.33 0.93 -8.07
C MET A 372 -23.06 -0.33 -8.55
N ARG A 373 -23.35 -1.29 -7.67
CA ARG A 373 -24.20 -2.46 -8.01
C ARG A 373 -25.60 -2.03 -8.41
N GLN A 374 -26.23 -1.17 -7.60
CA GLN A 374 -27.55 -0.62 -7.91
C GLN A 374 -27.56 0.19 -9.22
N LEU A 375 -26.47 0.90 -9.53
CA LEU A 375 -26.33 1.59 -10.80
C LEU A 375 -26.24 0.60 -11.97
N ALA A 376 -25.47 -0.48 -11.83
CA ALA A 376 -25.39 -1.53 -12.85
C ALA A 376 -26.76 -2.18 -13.12
N ASP A 377 -27.56 -2.42 -12.06
CA ASP A 377 -28.92 -2.94 -12.18
C ASP A 377 -29.85 -1.96 -12.91
N ARG A 378 -29.82 -0.67 -12.55
CA ARG A 378 -30.59 0.38 -13.25
C ARG A 378 -30.20 0.57 -14.71
N LEU A 379 -28.95 0.22 -15.05
CA LEU A 379 -28.44 0.25 -16.42
C LEU A 379 -28.71 -1.08 -17.16
N GLU A 380 -29.37 -2.05 -16.52
CA GLU A 380 -29.69 -3.38 -17.07
C GLU A 380 -28.45 -4.21 -17.45
N ILE A 381 -27.32 -3.96 -16.78
CA ILE A 381 -26.05 -4.68 -16.96
C ILE A 381 -25.59 -5.41 -15.70
N GLY A 382 -26.42 -5.51 -14.66
CA GLY A 382 -26.05 -6.15 -13.38
C GLY A 382 -25.46 -7.55 -13.53
N SER A 383 -26.01 -8.38 -14.44
CA SER A 383 -25.49 -9.73 -14.73
C SER A 383 -24.19 -9.76 -15.54
N GLN A 384 -23.77 -8.63 -16.10
CA GLN A 384 -22.53 -8.48 -16.89
C GLN A 384 -21.37 -7.97 -16.03
N VAL A 385 -21.62 -7.49 -14.81
CA VAL A 385 -20.61 -6.84 -13.95
C VAL A 385 -20.29 -7.73 -12.75
N THR A 386 -19.03 -8.14 -12.62
CA THR A 386 -18.56 -8.94 -11.49
C THR A 386 -17.58 -8.14 -10.63
N PHE A 387 -17.86 -8.04 -9.33
CA PHE A 387 -16.93 -7.48 -8.34
C PHE A 387 -16.06 -8.63 -7.81
N LYS A 388 -14.79 -8.67 -8.24
CA LYS A 388 -13.87 -9.77 -7.96
C LYS A 388 -13.16 -9.65 -6.61
N GLY A 389 -13.29 -8.49 -5.95
CA GLY A 389 -12.55 -8.20 -4.73
C GLY A 389 -11.07 -7.93 -5.00
N TYR A 390 -10.29 -7.81 -3.92
CA TYR A 390 -8.85 -7.60 -3.98
C TYR A 390 -8.11 -8.91 -4.28
N GLN A 391 -7.06 -8.84 -5.09
CA GLN A 391 -6.07 -9.91 -5.27
C GLN A 391 -4.66 -9.30 -5.19
N SER A 392 -3.75 -9.99 -4.51
CA SER A 392 -2.36 -9.54 -4.32
C SER A 392 -1.53 -9.58 -5.60
N SER A 393 -1.92 -10.41 -6.57
CA SER A 393 -1.32 -10.47 -7.90
C SER A 393 -2.40 -10.66 -8.96
N LEU A 394 -2.28 -9.91 -10.06
CA LEU A 394 -3.16 -9.98 -11.23
C LEU A 394 -2.43 -10.43 -12.49
N ALA A 395 -1.18 -10.90 -12.37
CA ALA A 395 -0.37 -11.33 -13.51
C ALA A 395 -1.10 -12.37 -14.38
N ASP A 396 -1.78 -13.33 -13.76
CA ASP A 396 -2.54 -14.35 -14.49
C ASP A 396 -3.90 -13.87 -15.00
N GLN A 397 -4.37 -12.71 -14.51
CA GLN A 397 -5.66 -12.13 -14.89
C GLN A 397 -5.54 -11.26 -16.14
N TYR A 398 -4.57 -10.36 -16.21
CA TYR A 398 -4.36 -9.46 -17.36
C TYR A 398 -4.47 -10.13 -18.74
N PRO A 399 -3.85 -11.31 -19.01
CA PRO A 399 -3.86 -11.91 -20.35
C PRO A 399 -5.21 -12.55 -20.73
N GLN A 400 -6.22 -12.53 -19.86
CA GLN A 400 -7.54 -13.13 -20.10
C GLN A 400 -8.59 -12.14 -20.64
N TYR A 401 -8.29 -10.84 -20.67
CA TYR A 401 -9.22 -9.79 -21.05
C TYR A 401 -8.92 -9.25 -22.44
N ALA A 402 -9.94 -8.65 -23.07
CA ALA A 402 -9.77 -7.99 -24.36
C ALA A 402 -9.15 -6.60 -24.21
N LEU A 403 -9.53 -5.85 -23.18
CA LEU A 403 -8.98 -4.54 -22.86
C LEU A 403 -9.08 -4.23 -21.36
N LEU A 404 -8.26 -3.28 -20.91
CA LEU A 404 -8.45 -2.59 -19.63
C LEU A 404 -9.09 -1.22 -19.86
N VAL A 405 -10.05 -0.84 -19.02
CA VAL A 405 -10.66 0.50 -19.03
C VAL A 405 -10.34 1.25 -17.75
N ASN A 406 -9.88 2.49 -17.88
CA ASN A 406 -9.50 3.36 -16.78
C ASN A 406 -10.24 4.69 -16.84
N THR A 407 -11.05 4.98 -15.82
CA THR A 407 -11.90 6.19 -15.74
C THR A 407 -11.46 7.13 -14.62
N ASN A 408 -10.24 6.98 -14.11
CA ASN A 408 -9.72 7.78 -13.01
C ASN A 408 -9.80 9.29 -13.27
N LEU A 409 -10.04 10.04 -12.20
CA LEU A 409 -10.02 11.49 -12.20
C LEU A 409 -8.59 12.03 -12.21
N THR A 410 -7.74 11.46 -11.36
CA THR A 410 -6.35 11.84 -11.14
C THR A 410 -5.53 10.65 -10.62
N ASP A 411 -4.21 10.71 -10.81
CA ASP A 411 -3.22 9.75 -10.30
C ASP A 411 -1.80 10.33 -10.46
N GLY A 412 -0.80 9.75 -9.79
CA GLY A 412 0.62 10.02 -10.03
C GLY A 412 1.24 9.11 -11.10
N GLY A 413 0.62 7.95 -11.33
CA GLY A 413 1.05 6.92 -12.27
C GLY A 413 0.34 5.60 -11.94
N PRO A 414 -0.82 5.31 -12.54
CA PRO A 414 -1.59 4.14 -12.16
C PRO A 414 -0.88 2.87 -12.62
N LEU A 415 -0.41 2.06 -11.66
CA LEU A 415 0.34 0.83 -11.93
C LEU A 415 -0.40 -0.11 -12.90
N ALA A 416 -1.73 -0.21 -12.75
CA ALA A 416 -2.55 -1.10 -13.57
C ALA A 416 -2.44 -0.82 -15.07
N LEU A 417 -2.21 0.43 -15.47
CA LEU A 417 -2.03 0.76 -16.89
C LEU A 417 -0.71 0.21 -17.42
N VAL A 418 0.35 0.32 -16.62
CA VAL A 418 1.69 -0.13 -16.98
C VAL A 418 1.76 -1.67 -16.94
N GLU A 419 1.09 -2.31 -15.99
CA GLU A 419 0.95 -3.77 -15.93
C GLU A 419 0.13 -4.32 -17.11
N ALA A 420 -1.00 -3.68 -17.47
CA ALA A 420 -1.74 -4.06 -18.67
C ALA A 420 -0.85 -3.98 -19.93
N GLN A 421 -0.03 -2.94 -20.02
CA GLN A 421 0.91 -2.74 -21.11
C GLN A 421 1.94 -3.89 -21.20
N THR A 422 2.52 -4.35 -20.09
CA THR A 422 3.50 -5.44 -20.10
C THR A 422 2.89 -6.78 -20.54
N HIS A 423 1.60 -7.00 -20.29
CA HIS A 423 0.86 -8.18 -20.74
C HIS A 423 0.33 -8.06 -22.19
N GLY A 424 0.51 -6.91 -22.84
CA GLY A 424 -0.02 -6.66 -24.19
C GLY A 424 -1.54 -6.50 -24.20
N LEU A 425 -2.10 -5.92 -23.14
CA LEU A 425 -3.52 -5.58 -23.02
C LEU A 425 -3.74 -4.11 -23.42
N PRO A 426 -4.49 -3.82 -24.50
CA PRO A 426 -4.87 -2.47 -24.87
C PRO A 426 -5.61 -1.75 -23.76
N VAL A 427 -5.37 -0.46 -23.63
CA VAL A 427 -5.97 0.39 -22.60
C VAL A 427 -6.89 1.43 -23.24
N VAL A 428 -8.12 1.54 -22.74
CA VAL A 428 -8.98 2.70 -22.99
C VAL A 428 -9.04 3.53 -21.71
N SER A 429 -8.46 4.72 -21.73
CA SER A 429 -8.36 5.56 -20.53
C SER A 429 -8.91 6.96 -20.77
N TYR A 430 -9.48 7.56 -19.73
CA TYR A 430 -9.53 9.02 -19.71
C TYR A 430 -8.12 9.62 -19.71
N ARG A 431 -7.99 10.78 -20.34
CA ARG A 431 -6.77 11.59 -20.42
C ARG A 431 -6.76 12.57 -19.25
N PHE A 432 -5.86 12.34 -18.30
CA PHE A 432 -5.59 13.22 -17.16
C PHE A 432 -4.09 13.20 -16.85
N SER A 433 -3.63 14.20 -16.09
CA SER A 433 -2.29 14.25 -15.52
C SER A 433 -2.30 13.56 -14.14
N TYR A 434 -1.56 12.47 -13.90
CA TYR A 434 -0.54 11.82 -14.76
C TYR A 434 -0.80 10.33 -14.94
N GLY A 435 -0.12 9.72 -15.93
CA GLY A 435 -0.12 8.27 -16.13
C GLY A 435 -0.57 7.83 -17.51
N PRO A 436 -1.82 8.09 -17.94
CA PRO A 436 -2.35 7.57 -19.20
C PRO A 436 -1.47 7.86 -20.43
N SER A 437 -0.98 9.09 -20.57
CA SER A 437 -0.13 9.48 -21.71
C SER A 437 1.31 8.98 -21.61
N ALA A 438 1.72 8.39 -20.47
CA ALA A 438 3.05 7.80 -20.31
C ALA A 438 3.12 6.34 -20.81
N CYS A 439 2.00 5.63 -20.85
CA CYS A 439 1.94 4.20 -21.23
C CYS A 439 1.00 3.90 -22.41
N VAL A 440 0.12 4.83 -22.79
CA VAL A 440 -0.80 4.66 -23.93
C VAL A 440 -0.44 5.62 -25.06
N ILE A 441 -0.16 5.08 -26.24
CA ILE A 441 -0.09 5.83 -27.50
C ILE A 441 -1.48 5.75 -28.13
N ASP A 442 -2.14 6.91 -28.22
CA ASP A 442 -3.51 7.01 -28.73
C ASP A 442 -3.61 6.43 -30.14
N GLN A 443 -4.61 5.57 -30.34
CA GLN A 443 -4.90 4.87 -31.60
C GLN A 443 -3.80 3.90 -32.09
N GLU A 444 -2.81 3.59 -31.25
CA GLU A 444 -1.75 2.61 -31.56
C GLU A 444 -1.65 1.49 -30.54
N THR A 445 -1.75 1.81 -29.24
CA THR A 445 -1.72 0.84 -28.13
C THR A 445 -3.00 0.85 -27.31
N GLY A 446 -3.93 1.75 -27.64
CA GLY A 446 -5.12 2.03 -26.85
C GLY A 446 -5.79 3.33 -27.29
N TYR A 447 -6.69 3.86 -26.44
CA TYR A 447 -7.39 5.11 -26.69
C TYR A 447 -7.32 6.04 -25.47
N LEU A 448 -7.04 7.32 -25.72
CA LEU A 448 -7.02 8.38 -24.72
C LEU A 448 -8.18 9.35 -24.92
N ILE A 449 -9.22 9.18 -24.11
CA ILE A 449 -10.49 9.88 -24.22
C ILE A 449 -10.49 11.11 -23.32
N LYS A 450 -11.08 12.22 -23.77
CA LYS A 450 -11.24 13.40 -22.91
C LYS A 450 -12.14 13.07 -21.71
N GLN A 451 -11.77 13.55 -20.53
CA GLN A 451 -12.49 13.27 -19.28
C GLN A 451 -13.98 13.64 -19.37
N GLY A 452 -14.85 12.80 -18.80
CA GLY A 452 -16.31 12.99 -18.80
C GLY A 452 -17.02 12.61 -20.11
N ARG A 453 -16.29 12.24 -21.17
CA ARG A 453 -16.86 11.89 -22.48
C ARG A 453 -17.25 10.42 -22.54
N VAL A 454 -18.32 10.06 -21.83
CA VAL A 454 -18.79 8.67 -21.69
C VAL A 454 -19.15 8.01 -23.04
N ASN A 455 -19.73 8.76 -23.98
CA ASN A 455 -20.07 8.21 -25.30
C ASN A 455 -18.81 7.87 -26.10
N ASP A 456 -17.83 8.76 -26.14
CA ASP A 456 -16.55 8.54 -26.81
C ASP A 456 -15.79 7.36 -26.15
N LEU A 457 -15.90 7.21 -24.83
CA LEU A 457 -15.38 6.05 -24.09
C LEU A 457 -16.03 4.75 -24.53
N ALA A 458 -17.37 4.72 -24.63
CA ALA A 458 -18.12 3.56 -25.10
C ALA A 458 -17.76 3.19 -26.55
N GLU A 459 -17.61 4.18 -27.44
CA GLU A 459 -17.22 3.94 -28.83
C GLU A 459 -15.82 3.31 -28.93
N ALA A 460 -14.86 3.75 -28.13
CA ALA A 460 -13.53 3.16 -28.08
C ALA A 460 -13.56 1.71 -27.57
N ILE A 461 -14.39 1.41 -26.55
CA ILE A 461 -14.63 0.04 -26.07
C ILE A 461 -15.22 -0.81 -27.19
N VAL A 462 -16.27 -0.32 -27.87
CA VAL A 462 -16.92 -1.03 -28.99
C VAL A 462 -15.92 -1.35 -30.09
N ARG A 463 -15.01 -0.43 -30.42
CA ARG A 463 -13.97 -0.67 -31.43
C ARG A 463 -13.09 -1.86 -31.08
N LEU A 464 -12.51 -1.87 -29.89
CA LEU A 464 -11.62 -2.98 -29.49
C LEU A 464 -12.36 -4.31 -29.31
N LEU A 465 -13.64 -4.27 -28.91
CA LEU A 465 -14.43 -5.48 -28.75
C LEU A 465 -14.97 -6.04 -30.07
N LYS A 466 -15.28 -5.19 -31.06
CA LYS A 466 -15.87 -5.61 -32.34
C LYS A 466 -14.84 -6.06 -33.37
N TRP A 467 -13.60 -5.54 -33.30
CA TRP A 467 -12.51 -5.86 -34.22
C TRP A 467 -11.31 -6.50 -33.50
N PRO A 468 -11.33 -7.83 -33.26
CA PRO A 468 -10.26 -8.55 -32.54
C PRO A 468 -8.86 -8.39 -33.12
N GLU A 469 -8.73 -8.25 -34.46
CA GLU A 469 -7.44 -8.04 -35.11
C GLU A 469 -6.82 -6.69 -34.71
N GLN A 470 -7.63 -5.63 -34.69
CA GLN A 470 -7.18 -4.32 -34.20
C GLN A 470 -6.82 -4.39 -32.71
N SER A 471 -7.64 -5.08 -31.92
CA SER A 471 -7.35 -5.32 -30.50
C SER A 471 -6.03 -6.03 -30.33
N GLN A 472 -5.77 -7.11 -31.07
CA GLN A 472 -4.51 -7.86 -31.04
C GLN A 472 -3.33 -6.96 -31.40
N GLN A 473 -3.41 -6.24 -32.53
CA GLN A 473 -2.38 -5.32 -32.98
C GLN A 473 -2.03 -4.27 -31.92
N PHE A 474 -3.04 -3.67 -31.27
CA PHE A 474 -2.81 -2.68 -30.21
C PHE A 474 -2.09 -3.30 -29.01
N GLY A 475 -2.41 -4.55 -28.68
CA GLY A 475 -1.75 -5.28 -27.61
C GLY A 475 -0.30 -5.61 -27.93
N ASP A 476 -0.02 -6.01 -29.16
CA ASP A 476 1.35 -6.30 -29.62
C ASP A 476 2.21 -5.03 -29.56
N HIS A 477 1.68 -3.90 -30.02
CA HIS A 477 2.34 -2.60 -29.90
C HIS A 477 2.54 -2.19 -28.44
N ALA A 478 1.53 -2.38 -27.57
CA ALA A 478 1.62 -2.09 -26.15
C ALA A 478 2.76 -2.88 -25.50
N ARG A 479 2.82 -4.19 -25.74
CA ARG A 479 3.86 -5.07 -25.19
C ARG A 479 5.25 -4.72 -25.71
N ALA A 480 5.38 -4.45 -27.01
CA ALA A 480 6.66 -4.01 -27.59
C ALA A 480 7.15 -2.69 -26.97
N LEU A 481 6.24 -1.75 -26.71
CA LEU A 481 6.56 -0.50 -26.03
C LEU A 481 7.02 -0.74 -24.59
N ALA A 482 6.31 -1.59 -23.83
CA ALA A 482 6.70 -1.97 -22.48
C ALA A 482 8.09 -2.64 -22.46
N GLN A 483 8.35 -3.61 -23.33
CA GLN A 483 9.64 -4.28 -23.44
C GLN A 483 10.78 -3.28 -23.68
N LYS A 484 10.57 -2.28 -24.54
CA LYS A 484 11.57 -1.24 -24.86
C LYS A 484 11.80 -0.23 -23.72
N GLN A 485 10.75 0.13 -22.98
CA GLN A 485 10.81 1.20 -22.00
C GLN A 485 11.06 0.72 -20.57
N LEU A 486 10.59 -0.48 -20.24
CA LEU A 486 10.51 -1.02 -18.89
C LEU A 486 11.46 -2.20 -18.66
N ALA A 487 12.38 -2.47 -19.59
CA ALA A 487 13.43 -3.49 -19.39
C ALA A 487 14.11 -3.29 -18.01
N PRO A 488 14.25 -4.35 -17.19
CA PRO A 488 14.78 -4.24 -15.83
C PRO A 488 16.10 -3.50 -15.75
N GLU A 489 17.03 -3.77 -16.67
CA GLU A 489 18.35 -3.13 -16.75
C GLU A 489 18.23 -1.62 -16.97
N LYS A 490 17.27 -1.20 -17.81
CA LYS A 490 17.05 0.21 -18.13
C LYS A 490 16.40 0.96 -16.98
N VAL A 491 15.44 0.34 -16.29
CA VAL A 491 14.79 0.94 -15.12
C VAL A 491 15.78 1.00 -13.95
N TYR A 492 16.54 -0.07 -13.72
CA TYR A 492 17.58 -0.10 -12.69
C TYR A 492 18.69 0.92 -12.97
N ALA A 493 19.17 1.07 -14.20
CA ALA A 493 20.16 2.08 -14.55
C ALA A 493 19.70 3.52 -14.23
N ARG A 494 18.38 3.81 -14.33
CA ARG A 494 17.83 5.11 -13.91
C ARG A 494 17.90 5.30 -12.40
N TRP A 495 17.57 4.25 -11.63
CA TRP A 495 17.74 4.24 -10.18
C TRP A 495 19.21 4.46 -9.80
N GLN A 496 20.11 3.67 -10.38
CA GLN A 496 21.54 3.71 -10.14
C GLN A 496 22.12 5.11 -10.39
N ALA A 497 21.81 5.70 -11.54
CA ALA A 497 22.25 7.04 -11.91
C ALA A 497 21.67 8.13 -11.00
N PHE A 498 20.38 8.05 -10.62
CA PHE A 498 19.75 9.09 -9.83
C PHE A 498 20.18 9.08 -8.36
N LEU A 499 20.31 7.88 -7.78
CA LEU A 499 20.76 7.67 -6.40
C LEU A 499 22.29 7.82 -6.26
N GLY A 500 23.03 7.75 -7.37
CA GLY A 500 24.49 7.77 -7.39
C GLY A 500 25.06 6.52 -6.72
N LEU A 501 24.62 5.35 -7.18
CA LEU A 501 25.16 4.05 -6.79
C LEU A 501 26.31 3.70 -7.75
N ASP A 502 27.33 3.01 -7.24
CA ASP A 502 28.47 2.58 -8.05
C ASP A 502 28.06 1.52 -9.09
N SER A 503 28.73 1.54 -10.25
CA SER A 503 28.43 0.71 -11.43
C SER A 503 28.93 -0.72 -11.34
#